data_AF-A0A2E7N0I8-F1
#
_entry.id   AF-A0A2E7N0I8-F1
#
_cell.length_a   1.000
_cell.length_b   1.000
_cell.length_c   1.000
_cell.angle_alpha   90.00
_cell.angle_beta   90.00
_cell.angle_gamma   90.00
#
_symmetry.space_group_name_H-M   'P 1'
#
loop_
_entity.id
_entity.type
_entity.pdbx_description
1 polymer ?
#
loop_
_entity_poly.entity_id
_entity_poly.type
_entity_poly.pdbx_seq_one_letter_code
_entity_poly.pdbx_strand_id
1 'polypeptide(L)'
;MASDSKKYYDANPDAKAKKNAYQKKYNKNRKAKLLIARAQRLRRKLGLKVGDKRDASHDNKDPKSNSGRAQLRSKNRNRYA
;
A
#
# COMPACT_ATOMS: atom_id res chain seq x y z
N MET A 1 7.82 15.74 -5.08
CA MET A 1 8.40 15.09 -6.27
C MET A 1 7.77 13.71 -6.45
N ALA A 2 7.26 13.39 -7.64
CA ALA A 2 6.86 12.02 -7.97
C ALA A 2 8.12 11.14 -8.02
N SER A 3 8.08 9.92 -7.48
CA SER A 3 9.20 8.98 -7.61
C SER A 3 9.48 8.70 -9.09
N ASP A 4 10.74 8.43 -9.44
CA ASP A 4 11.12 8.27 -10.85
C ASP A 4 10.38 7.10 -11.53
N SER A 5 10.02 6.07 -10.76
CA SER A 5 9.13 5.01 -11.24
C SER A 5 7.74 5.53 -11.62
N LYS A 6 7.17 6.49 -10.86
CA LYS A 6 5.86 7.07 -11.21
C LYS A 6 5.96 7.88 -12.51
N LYS A 7 7.01 8.69 -12.67
CA LYS A 7 7.25 9.45 -13.90
C LYS A 7 7.34 8.51 -15.11
N TYR A 8 8.09 7.42 -14.98
CA TYR A 8 8.24 6.42 -16.04
C TYR A 8 6.90 5.82 -16.47
N TYR A 9 6.08 5.32 -15.54
CA TYR A 9 4.79 4.71 -15.89
C TYR A 9 3.75 5.74 -16.36
N ASP A 10 3.83 7.00 -15.92
CA ASP A 10 2.94 8.04 -16.42
C ASP A 10 3.30 8.46 -17.85
N ALA A 11 4.59 8.47 -18.21
CA ALA A 11 5.06 8.74 -19.57
C ALA A 11 4.89 7.53 -20.52
N ASN A 12 4.77 6.31 -19.99
CA ASN A 12 4.66 5.06 -20.76
C ASN A 12 3.34 4.33 -20.44
N PRO A 13 2.21 4.71 -21.06
CA PRO A 13 0.89 4.16 -20.73
C PRO A 13 0.80 2.64 -20.95
N ASP A 14 1.48 2.10 -21.95
CA ASP A 14 1.50 0.65 -22.23
C ASP A 14 2.21 -0.13 -21.12
N ALA A 15 3.34 0.38 -20.63
CA ALA A 15 4.05 -0.23 -19.51
C ALA A 15 3.20 -0.18 -18.23
N LYS A 16 2.46 0.92 -18.02
CA LYS A 16 1.51 1.07 -16.91
C LYS A 16 0.36 0.08 -17.02
N ALA A 17 -0.20 -0.12 -18.22
CA ALA A 17 -1.24 -1.10 -18.47
C ALA A 17 -0.77 -2.53 -18.17
N LYS A 18 0.42 -2.92 -18.64
CA LYS A 18 1.03 -4.23 -18.36
C LYS A 18 1.26 -4.44 -16.86
N LYS A 19 1.83 -3.45 -16.17
CA LYS A 19 2.00 -3.47 -14.71
C LYS A 19 0.66 -3.64 -13.98
N ASN A 20 -0.37 -2.90 -14.39
CA ASN A 20 -1.70 -2.96 -13.78
C ASN A 20 -2.35 -4.33 -14.02
N ALA A 21 -2.20 -4.92 -15.21
CA ALA A 21 -2.69 -6.26 -15.52
C ALA A 21 -1.99 -7.33 -14.65
N TYR A 22 -0.67 -7.24 -14.52
CA TYR A 22 0.09 -8.11 -13.63
C TYR A 22 -0.37 -7.96 -12.17
N GLN A 23 -0.52 -6.74 -11.68
CA GLN A 23 -0.99 -6.47 -10.31
C GLN A 23 -2.41 -7.04 -10.09
N LYS A 24 -3.31 -6.89 -11.05
CA LYS A 24 -4.65 -7.49 -11.00
C LYS A 24 -4.58 -9.01 -10.87
N LYS A 25 -3.71 -9.67 -11.65
CA LYS A 25 -3.50 -11.12 -11.57
C LYS A 25 -2.91 -11.53 -10.23
N TYR A 26 -1.87 -10.83 -9.76
CA TYR A 26 -1.24 -11.09 -8.46
C TYR A 26 -2.24 -10.94 -7.31
N ASN A 27 -3.07 -9.88 -7.32
CA ASN A 27 -4.06 -9.62 -6.29
C ASN A 27 -5.17 -10.69 -6.22
N LYS A 28 -5.37 -11.49 -7.28
CA LYS A 28 -6.30 -12.63 -7.25
C LYS A 28 -5.77 -13.82 -6.46
N ASN A 29 -4.45 -13.91 -6.23
CA ASN A 29 -3.83 -15.00 -5.47
C ASN A 29 -4.32 -15.02 -4.02
N ARG A 30 -4.52 -16.22 -3.44
CA ARG A 30 -5.01 -16.38 -2.06
C ARG A 30 -4.16 -15.62 -1.04
N LYS A 31 -2.84 -15.70 -1.16
CA LYS A 31 -1.90 -14.97 -0.28
C LYS A 31 -2.10 -13.45 -0.37
N ALA A 32 -2.24 -12.92 -1.58
CA ALA A 32 -2.46 -11.49 -1.80
C ALA A 32 -3.83 -11.03 -1.26
N LYS A 33 -4.89 -11.82 -1.47
CA LYS A 33 -6.22 -11.55 -0.89
C LYS A 33 -6.18 -11.45 0.62
N LEU A 34 -5.46 -12.35 1.29
CA LEU A 34 -5.30 -12.31 2.75
C LEU A 34 -4.57 -11.05 3.23
N LEU A 35 -3.51 -10.64 2.53
CA LEU A 35 -2.78 -9.40 2.84
C LEU A 35 -3.68 -8.17 2.68
N ILE A 36 -4.44 -8.09 1.58
CA ILE A 36 -5.38 -7.00 1.33
C ILE A 36 -6.46 -6.96 2.42
N ALA A 37 -7.06 -8.12 2.76
CA ALA A 37 -8.08 -8.20 3.79
C ALA A 37 -7.56 -7.77 5.18
N ARG A 38 -6.33 -8.16 5.53
CA ARG A 38 -5.67 -7.74 6.78
C ARG A 38 -5.44 -6.23 6.81
N ALA A 39 -4.86 -5.68 5.75
CA ALA A 39 -4.64 -4.24 5.63
C ALA A 39 -5.95 -3.44 5.76
N GLN A 40 -7.03 -3.91 5.12
CA GLN A 40 -8.35 -3.27 5.24
C GLN A 40 -8.94 -3.40 6.64
N ARG A 41 -8.79 -4.56 7.29
CA ARG A 41 -9.22 -4.74 8.68
C ARG A 41 -8.49 -3.78 9.63
N LEU A 42 -7.18 -3.62 9.46
CA LEU A 42 -6.38 -2.67 10.23
C LEU A 42 -6.84 -1.22 10.00
N ARG A 43 -7.07 -0.82 8.74
CA ARG A 43 -7.62 0.52 8.43
C ARG A 43 -8.95 0.79 9.10
N ARG A 44 -9.88 -0.19 9.06
CA ARG A 44 -11.17 -0.10 9.74
C ARG A 44 -11.01 0.02 11.25
N LYS A 45 -10.15 -0.81 11.86
CA LYS A 45 -9.85 -0.76 13.30
C LYS A 45 -9.31 0.61 13.73
N LEU A 46 -8.51 1.24 12.88
CA LEU A 46 -7.91 2.56 13.12
C LEU A 46 -8.79 3.74 12.66
N GLY A 47 -10.00 3.50 12.15
CA GLY A 47 -10.90 4.54 11.64
C GLY A 47 -10.37 5.30 10.41
N LEU A 48 -9.46 4.71 9.64
CA LEU A 48 -8.79 5.35 8.51
C LEU A 48 -9.61 5.20 7.22
N LYS A 49 -9.90 6.32 6.56
CA LYS A 49 -10.58 6.37 5.25
C LYS A 49 -9.60 6.52 4.10
N VAL A 50 -10.05 6.22 2.88
CA VAL A 50 -9.31 6.61 1.67
C VAL A 50 -9.22 8.14 1.65
N GLY A 51 -8.02 8.67 1.42
CA GLY A 51 -7.78 10.12 1.48
C GLY A 51 -7.39 10.70 2.86
N ASP A 52 -7.49 9.95 3.96
CA ASP A 52 -7.05 10.42 5.30
C ASP A 52 -5.56 10.83 5.29
N LYS A 53 -5.18 11.92 5.95
CA LYS A 53 -3.76 12.37 6.06
C LYS A 53 -2.88 11.33 6.77
N ARG A 54 -3.50 10.45 7.55
CA ARG A 54 -2.89 9.31 8.24
C ARG A 54 -2.99 8.04 7.40
N ASP A 55 -2.14 7.08 7.73
CA ASP A 55 -2.10 5.76 7.14
C ASP A 55 -1.81 4.72 8.23
N ALA A 56 -2.15 3.47 7.95
CA ALA A 56 -1.86 2.37 8.85
C ALA A 56 -0.36 2.07 8.78
N SER A 57 0.38 2.43 9.83
CA SER A 57 1.79 2.03 9.93
C SER A 57 1.85 0.56 10.31
N HIS A 58 2.57 -0.23 9.53
CA HIS A 58 2.90 -1.60 9.91
C HIS A 58 4.09 -1.50 10.87
N ASP A 59 3.98 -1.99 12.11
CA ASP A 59 5.14 -2.04 12.98
C ASP A 59 6.06 -3.16 12.44
N ASN A 60 7.31 -2.82 12.10
CA ASN A 60 8.28 -3.68 11.39
C ASN A 60 8.65 -5.01 12.08
N LYS A 61 8.00 -5.36 13.19
CA LYS A 61 8.33 -6.54 13.98
C LYS A 61 7.66 -7.81 13.47
N ASP A 62 6.50 -7.72 12.81
CA ASP A 62 5.86 -8.88 12.19
C ASP A 62 4.97 -8.49 11.00
N PRO A 63 5.35 -8.81 9.76
CA PRO A 63 4.53 -8.54 8.57
C PRO A 63 3.20 -9.33 8.55
N LYS A 64 3.02 -10.29 9.47
CA LYS A 64 1.78 -11.04 9.67
C LYS A 64 0.90 -10.48 10.77
N SER A 65 1.41 -9.59 11.63
CA SER A 65 0.59 -9.03 12.70
C SER A 65 -0.41 -8.02 12.14
N ASN A 66 -1.62 -8.06 12.68
CA ASN A 66 -2.63 -7.04 12.45
C ASN A 66 -2.49 -5.90 13.47
N SER A 67 -1.29 -5.71 14.02
CA SER A 67 -0.96 -4.63 14.94
C SER A 67 -0.28 -3.50 14.17
N GLY A 68 -0.92 -2.34 14.19
CA GLY A 68 -0.39 -1.14 13.60
C GLY A 68 -1.12 0.05 14.20
N ARG A 69 -0.56 1.23 13.97
CA ARG A 69 -1.08 2.50 14.49
C ARG A 69 -1.39 3.45 13.34
N ALA A 70 -2.30 4.38 13.58
CA ALA A 70 -2.52 5.47 12.66
C ALA A 70 -1.33 6.43 12.76
N GLN A 71 -0.61 6.63 11.65
CA GLN A 71 0.52 7.54 11.60
C GLN A 71 0.40 8.44 10.38
N LEU A 72 0.89 9.68 10.46
CA LEU A 72 0.90 10.59 9.32
C LEU A 72 1.59 9.95 8.11
N ARG A 73 1.00 10.07 6.92
CA ARG A 73 1.55 9.53 5.67
C ARG A 73 2.95 10.01 5.36
N SER A 74 3.32 11.22 5.78
CA SER A 74 4.68 11.75 5.64
C SER A 74 5.68 10.93 6.47
N LYS A 75 5.32 10.60 7.71
CA LYS A 75 6.15 9.79 8.61
C LYS A 75 6.12 8.29 8.26
N ASN A 76 5.00 7.77 7.75
CA ASN A 76 4.87 6.36 7.38
C ASN A 76 5.61 6.00 6.07
N ARG A 77 5.74 6.96 5.14
CA ARG A 77 6.42 6.77 3.84
C ARG A 77 7.93 7.02 3.90
N ASN A 78 8.43 7.77 4.89
CA ASN A 78 9.86 7.96 5.16
C ASN A 78 10.47 6.77 5.93
N ARG A 79 10.33 5.56 5.41
CA ARG A 79 11.21 4.46 5.82
C ARG A 79 12.23 4.34 4.69
N TYR A 80 13.50 4.53 5.01
CA TYR A 80 14.62 4.83 4.09
C TYR A 80 14.73 6.32 3.73
N ALA A 81 15.25 7.11 4.66
CA ALA A 81 16.22 8.14 4.35
C ALA A 81 17.61 7.56 4.66
#